data_AF-A4HIR5-F1
#
_entry.id   AF-A4HIR5-F1
#
_cell.length_a   1.000
_cell.length_b   1.000
_cell.length_c   1.000
_cell.angle_alpha   90.00
_cell.angle_beta   90.00
_cell.angle_gamma   90.00
#
_symmetry.space_group_name_H-M   'P 1'
#
loop_
_entity.id
_entity.type
_entity.pdbx_description
1 polymer ?
#
loop_
_entity_poly.entity_id
_entity_poly.type
_entity_poly.pdbx_seq_one_letter_code
_entity_poly.pdbx_strand_id
1 'polypeptide(L)'
;MDFGVIGGQQGPKALLDAVRQAVRDRNLETLRRLSKEFLTVGNNVEKCRDENGNTIAHLALDKNPATLEYVIEALHANVNATNAQGRTPLHEAVTQNYVACCEVLLTHGADDTIQSTTQSTPFHTAAACGSVECMEAILRHSDTPEVKVNELDRQRSSALHKCAFDGDVRVSRWLVEHGANIDVADSTDATPLLIAVRMSQTEAVEFLLKNGADCNWQDRQGNSCLHFCAVRCDVKIARLLLAAGANPRLLNEEYDSPLHIVAQHSRLDSGAWEEMVGLLLMAGCDPLQVNVSNKKPSDYVSRGMKRIFIKEDVERLLHRKAQLQEESDAELARAWEQCAQWKTKVLENISVRRLWEAAEDKRLAREKEERIRCANDARMTYDEMLAKCRFLEAEIQRKKGMLEKASVKSGR
;
A
#
# COMPACT_ATOMS: atom_id res chain seq x y z
N MET A 1 27.92 23.82 50.06
CA MET A 1 29.09 24.17 49.25
C MET A 1 28.63 25.26 48.30
N ASP A 2 29.24 26.44 48.42
CA ASP A 2 28.95 27.62 47.60
C ASP A 2 28.97 27.27 46.12
N PHE A 3 27.82 27.42 45.45
CA PHE A 3 27.78 27.46 44.00
C PHE A 3 28.21 28.85 43.57
N GLY A 4 29.53 29.02 43.47
CA GLY A 4 30.16 30.17 42.84
C GLY A 4 29.53 30.42 41.48
N VAL A 5 29.06 31.66 41.34
CA VAL A 5 28.53 32.26 40.11
C VAL A 5 29.60 32.17 39.02
N ILE A 6 29.51 31.16 38.15
CA ILE A 6 30.33 31.06 36.94
C ILE A 6 29.43 30.60 35.79
N GLY A 7 28.95 31.54 34.99
CA GLY A 7 28.38 31.22 33.67
C GLY A 7 27.28 32.13 33.12
N GLY A 8 27.58 33.41 32.88
CA GLY A 8 26.91 34.28 31.88
C GLY A 8 25.38 34.40 31.90
N GLN A 9 24.82 35.11 30.91
CA GLN A 9 23.36 35.26 30.73
C GLN A 9 22.63 33.94 30.43
N GLN A 10 23.30 32.79 30.39
CA GLN A 10 22.75 31.50 29.97
C GLN A 10 22.58 30.44 31.08
N GLY A 11 23.11 30.63 32.30
CA GLY A 11 23.06 29.58 33.35
C GLY A 11 24.02 28.41 33.08
N PRO A 12 24.21 27.46 34.02
CA PRO A 12 25.21 26.41 33.88
C PRO A 12 24.80 25.40 32.81
N LYS A 13 25.58 25.29 31.73
CA LYS A 13 25.33 24.38 30.60
C LYS A 13 25.00 22.94 31.06
N ALA A 14 25.75 22.41 32.02
CA ALA A 14 25.52 21.07 32.57
C ALA A 14 24.11 20.87 33.16
N LEU A 15 23.52 21.90 33.78
CA LEU A 15 22.15 21.82 34.33
C LEU A 15 21.10 21.91 33.23
N LEU A 16 21.30 22.75 32.20
CA LEU A 16 20.43 22.78 31.03
C LEU A 16 20.44 21.43 30.29
N ASP A 17 21.62 20.84 30.14
CA ASP A 17 21.81 19.51 29.53
C ASP A 17 21.12 18.43 30.35
N ALA A 18 21.25 18.48 31.69
CA ALA A 18 20.59 17.56 32.60
C ALA A 18 19.06 17.67 32.55
N VAL A 19 18.50 18.89 32.44
CA VAL A 19 17.06 19.08 32.25
C VAL A 19 16.61 18.45 30.93
N ARG A 20 17.30 18.76 29.82
CA ARG A 20 16.98 18.19 28.50
C ARG A 20 17.05 16.67 28.51
N GLN A 21 18.07 16.11 29.15
CA GLN A 21 18.24 14.66 29.26
C GLN A 21 17.13 14.04 30.13
N ALA A 22 16.79 14.64 31.27
CA ALA A 22 15.70 14.16 32.12
C ALA A 22 14.34 14.21 31.41
N VAL A 23 14.09 15.22 30.56
CA VAL A 23 12.91 15.25 29.68
C VAL A 23 12.93 14.10 28.69
N ARG A 24 14.05 13.89 27.97
CA ARG A 24 14.19 12.79 27.00
C ARG A 24 14.03 11.41 27.65
N ASP A 25 14.59 11.22 28.84
CA ASP A 25 14.53 9.97 29.60
C ASP A 25 13.19 9.79 30.35
N ARG A 26 12.27 10.76 30.24
CA ARG A 26 10.97 10.76 30.92
C ARG A 26 11.09 10.65 32.45
N ASN A 27 12.20 11.14 33.01
CA ASN A 27 12.50 11.03 34.43
C ASN A 27 11.86 12.17 35.22
N LEU A 28 10.56 12.02 35.52
CA LEU A 28 9.78 13.01 36.27
C LEU A 28 10.34 13.32 37.66
N GLU A 29 10.99 12.36 38.32
CA GLU A 29 11.61 12.57 39.64
C GLU A 29 12.79 13.54 39.54
N THR A 30 13.66 13.32 38.55
CA THR A 30 14.79 14.22 38.28
C THR A 30 14.29 15.59 37.82
N LEU A 31 13.25 15.66 37.00
CA LEU A 31 12.62 16.92 36.60
C LEU A 31 11.99 17.68 37.77
N ARG A 32 11.35 16.98 38.73
CA ARG A 32 10.81 17.59 39.96
C ARG A 32 11.88 18.12 40.89
N ARG A 33 13.05 17.47 40.93
CA ARG A 33 14.20 17.96 41.68
C ARG A 33 14.79 19.20 41.02
N LEU A 34 15.07 19.12 39.71
CA LEU A 34 15.61 20.24 38.92
C LEU A 34 14.64 21.42 38.84
N SER A 35 13.33 21.18 38.92
CA SER A 35 12.33 22.26 38.92
C SER A 35 12.44 23.13 40.17
N LYS A 36 12.65 22.52 41.34
CA LYS A 36 12.80 23.22 42.62
C LYS A 36 14.15 23.89 42.80
N GLU A 37 15.21 23.33 42.21
CA GLU A 37 16.59 23.82 42.38
C GLU A 37 16.99 24.86 41.33
N PHE A 38 16.63 24.64 40.06
CA PHE A 38 17.24 25.36 38.92
C PHE A 38 16.21 26.06 38.01
N LEU A 39 15.03 25.48 37.80
CA LEU A 39 14.00 26.04 36.91
C LEU A 39 13.04 27.01 37.63
N THR A 40 13.27 27.34 38.89
CA THR A 40 12.56 28.42 39.60
C THR A 40 12.76 29.78 38.93
N VAL A 41 13.90 29.95 38.24
CA VAL A 41 14.16 31.09 37.37
C VAL A 41 13.50 30.83 36.01
N GLY A 42 12.36 31.46 35.75
CA GLY A 42 11.54 31.23 34.55
C GLY A 42 12.31 31.29 33.22
N ASN A 43 13.29 32.21 33.10
CA ASN A 43 14.13 32.32 31.90
C ASN A 43 14.99 31.08 31.61
N ASN A 44 15.20 30.17 32.57
CA ASN A 44 15.99 28.95 32.34
C ASN A 44 15.21 27.92 31.51
N VAL A 45 13.89 27.89 31.62
CA VAL A 45 13.02 26.99 30.84
C VAL A 45 13.15 27.29 29.33
N GLU A 46 13.13 28.56 28.94
CA GLU A 46 13.25 28.98 27.54
C GLU A 46 14.64 28.72 26.94
N LYS A 47 15.67 28.70 27.79
CA LYS A 47 17.07 28.43 27.41
C LYS A 47 17.37 26.94 27.24
N CYS A 48 16.54 26.06 27.79
CA CYS A 48 16.64 24.61 27.59
C CYS A 48 16.25 24.23 26.16
N ARG A 49 17.14 24.54 25.20
CA ARG A 49 17.00 24.21 23.78
C ARG A 49 18.07 23.23 23.34
N ASP A 50 17.74 22.34 22.41
CA ASP A 50 18.73 21.49 21.74
C ASP A 50 19.42 22.15 20.55
N GLU A 51 20.34 21.40 19.93
CA GLU A 51 21.11 21.85 18.77
C GLU A 51 20.22 22.18 17.56
N ASN A 52 19.02 21.58 17.51
CA ASN A 52 17.99 21.85 16.50
C ASN A 52 17.02 22.96 16.94
N GLY A 53 17.28 23.60 18.09
CA GLY A 53 16.43 24.64 18.66
C GLY A 53 15.17 24.12 19.33
N ASN A 54 15.00 22.80 19.51
CA ASN A 54 13.85 22.21 20.17
C ASN A 54 13.82 22.58 21.65
N THR A 55 12.70 23.16 22.11
CA THR A 55 12.45 23.45 23.52
C THR A 55 12.12 22.17 24.30
N ILE A 56 12.07 22.27 25.64
CA ILE A 56 11.64 21.14 26.48
C ILE A 56 10.24 20.62 26.14
N ALA A 57 9.33 21.47 25.62
CA ALA A 57 8.00 21.03 25.18
C ALA A 57 8.10 20.10 23.95
N HIS A 58 8.98 20.40 22.98
CA HIS A 58 9.25 19.50 21.85
C HIS A 58 9.88 18.19 22.32
N LEU A 59 10.86 18.28 23.23
CA LEU A 59 11.58 17.11 23.72
C LEU A 59 10.70 16.20 24.58
N ALA A 60 9.64 16.73 25.18
CA ALA A 60 8.71 16.00 26.06
C ALA A 60 7.68 15.15 25.30
N LEU A 61 7.58 15.30 23.98
CA LEU A 61 6.60 14.60 23.14
C LEU A 61 6.87 13.09 23.10
N ASP A 62 5.82 12.31 23.36
CA ASP A 62 5.83 10.85 23.37
C ASP A 62 4.40 10.31 23.18
N LYS A 63 4.23 8.99 23.12
CA LYS A 63 2.91 8.35 23.15
C LYS A 63 2.14 8.65 24.45
N ASN A 64 2.85 8.83 25.56
CA ASN A 64 2.27 9.20 26.85
C ASN A 64 2.46 10.71 27.11
N PRO A 65 1.39 11.49 27.29
CA PRO A 65 1.48 12.93 27.48
C PRO A 65 1.99 13.35 28.88
N ALA A 66 2.16 12.44 29.84
CA ALA A 66 2.48 12.81 31.24
C ALA A 66 3.74 13.68 31.40
N THR A 67 4.78 13.46 30.58
CA THR A 67 5.99 14.31 30.64
C THR A 67 5.72 15.69 30.04
N LEU A 68 4.94 15.75 28.97
CA LEU A 68 4.52 16.99 28.34
C LEU A 68 3.61 17.81 29.27
N GLU A 69 2.60 17.21 29.87
CA GLU A 69 1.71 17.84 30.85
C GLU A 69 2.51 18.45 32.00
N TYR A 70 3.43 17.69 32.60
CA TYR A 70 4.29 18.21 33.65
C TYR A 70 5.14 19.41 33.19
N VAL A 71 5.70 19.34 31.99
CA VAL A 71 6.52 20.41 31.41
C VAL A 71 5.68 21.67 31.13
N ILE A 72 4.42 21.53 30.72
CA ILE A 72 3.52 22.67 30.47
C ILE A 72 2.98 23.24 31.78
N GLU A 73 2.45 22.40 32.66
CA GLU A 73 1.75 22.86 33.87
C GLU A 73 2.69 23.29 34.98
N ALA A 74 3.75 22.52 35.25
CA ALA A 74 4.65 22.77 36.37
C ALA A 74 5.86 23.64 35.99
N LEU A 75 6.29 23.60 34.72
CA LEU A 75 7.43 24.40 34.25
C LEU A 75 7.02 25.58 33.38
N HIS A 76 5.72 25.74 33.07
CA HIS A 76 5.20 26.81 32.22
C HIS A 76 5.92 26.90 30.87
N ALA A 77 6.26 25.75 30.29
CA ALA A 77 6.93 25.72 29.00
C ALA A 77 6.04 26.33 27.91
N ASN A 78 6.63 27.18 27.07
CA ASN A 78 5.92 27.81 25.97
C ASN A 78 5.52 26.75 24.90
N VAL A 79 4.22 26.47 24.80
CA VAL A 79 3.61 25.53 23.86
C VAL A 79 3.69 25.98 22.40
N ASN A 80 3.96 27.26 22.16
CA ASN A 80 4.03 27.90 20.83
C ASN A 80 5.46 28.27 20.41
N ALA A 81 6.46 27.92 21.21
CA ALA A 81 7.85 28.17 20.84
C ALA A 81 8.24 27.38 19.60
N THR A 82 8.96 27.99 18.67
CA THR A 82 9.43 27.32 17.45
C THR A 82 10.87 26.82 17.58
N ASN A 83 11.14 25.66 16.98
CA ASN A 83 12.50 25.16 16.75
C ASN A 83 13.18 25.83 15.54
N ALA A 84 14.37 25.36 15.14
CA ALA A 84 15.13 25.93 14.03
C ALA A 84 14.42 25.78 12.67
N GLN A 85 13.49 24.82 12.53
CA GLN A 85 12.65 24.63 11.34
C GLN A 85 11.32 25.39 11.45
N GLY A 86 11.18 26.31 12.41
CA GLY A 86 9.94 27.05 12.62
C GLY A 86 8.77 26.19 13.11
N ARG A 87 9.02 24.93 13.48
CA ARG A 87 7.98 24.00 13.95
C ARG A 87 7.72 24.23 15.43
N THR A 88 6.45 24.22 15.81
CA THR A 88 6.01 24.22 17.21
C THR A 88 5.96 22.77 17.75
N PRO A 89 5.84 22.55 19.07
CA PRO A 89 5.54 21.24 19.62
C PRO A 89 4.34 20.57 18.96
N LEU A 90 3.32 21.34 18.56
CA LEU A 90 2.14 20.80 17.87
C LEU A 90 2.49 20.23 16.50
N HIS A 91 3.36 20.89 15.71
CA HIS A 91 3.84 20.34 14.44
C HIS A 91 4.57 19.00 14.62
N GLU A 92 5.39 18.88 15.66
CA GLU A 92 6.15 17.65 15.90
C GLU A 92 5.22 16.54 16.44
N ALA A 93 4.25 16.88 17.29
CA ALA A 93 3.25 15.94 17.79
C ALA A 93 2.44 15.32 16.64
N VAL A 94 1.99 16.13 15.68
CA VAL A 94 1.27 15.61 14.51
C VAL A 94 2.17 14.86 13.53
N THR A 95 3.46 15.21 13.42
CA THR A 95 4.41 14.48 12.57
C THR A 95 4.61 13.05 13.06
N GLN A 96 4.64 12.84 14.39
CA GLN A 96 4.82 11.53 15.02
C GLN A 96 3.50 10.79 15.30
N ASN A 97 2.36 11.37 14.92
CA ASN A 97 1.01 10.91 15.27
C ASN A 97 0.79 10.69 16.78
N TYR A 98 1.31 11.58 17.62
CA TYR A 98 1.09 11.57 19.07
C TYR A 98 -0.21 12.28 19.43
N VAL A 99 -1.34 11.62 19.16
CA VAL A 99 -2.69 12.16 19.36
C VAL A 99 -2.89 12.69 20.78
N ALA A 100 -2.50 11.94 21.82
CA ALA A 100 -2.64 12.38 23.21
C ALA A 100 -1.84 13.66 23.52
N CYS A 101 -0.63 13.79 22.97
CA CYS A 101 0.14 15.03 23.09
C CYS A 101 -0.50 16.18 22.29
N CYS A 102 -1.09 15.91 21.13
CA CYS A 102 -1.83 16.88 20.34
C CYS A 102 -2.99 17.48 21.16
N GLU A 103 -3.81 16.64 21.81
CA GLU A 103 -4.92 17.07 22.68
C GLU A 103 -4.44 17.97 23.82
N VAL A 104 -3.37 17.56 24.52
CA VAL A 104 -2.81 18.34 25.63
C VAL A 104 -2.32 19.70 25.13
N LEU A 105 -1.57 19.74 24.03
CA LEU A 105 -1.09 21.00 23.46
C LEU A 105 -2.24 21.94 23.13
N LEU A 106 -3.28 21.45 22.45
CA LEU A 106 -4.45 22.25 22.07
C LEU A 106 -5.23 22.74 23.30
N THR A 107 -5.44 21.88 24.30
CA THR A 107 -6.11 22.23 25.57
C THR A 107 -5.37 23.33 26.33
N HIS A 108 -4.03 23.35 26.23
CA HIS A 108 -3.17 24.36 26.86
C HIS A 108 -2.83 25.56 25.95
N GLY A 109 -3.63 25.80 24.90
CA GLY A 109 -3.54 27.02 24.09
C GLY A 109 -2.44 27.00 23.03
N ALA A 110 -2.10 25.83 22.50
CA ALA A 110 -1.28 25.75 21.30
C ALA A 110 -1.99 26.42 20.11
N ASP A 111 -1.28 27.35 19.46
CA ASP A 111 -1.73 28.06 18.27
C ASP A 111 -1.48 27.18 17.04
N ASP A 112 -2.58 26.68 16.49
CA ASP A 112 -2.60 25.80 15.32
C ASP A 112 -2.56 26.56 13.99
N THR A 113 -2.37 27.89 14.02
CA THR A 113 -2.20 28.74 12.83
C THR A 113 -0.73 29.06 12.55
N ILE A 114 0.16 28.79 13.49
CA ILE A 114 1.61 29.00 13.31
C ILE A 114 2.10 28.14 12.16
N GLN A 115 2.89 28.73 11.27
CA GLN A 115 3.43 28.05 10.10
C GLN A 115 4.92 27.80 10.23
N SER A 116 5.32 26.57 9.93
CA SER A 116 6.73 26.14 9.84
C SER A 116 7.51 26.83 8.72
N THR A 117 8.81 26.55 8.60
CA THR A 117 9.65 27.09 7.50
C THR A 117 9.20 26.62 6.12
N THR A 118 8.56 25.44 6.02
CA THR A 118 7.90 24.97 4.80
C THR A 118 6.52 25.59 4.59
N GLN A 119 6.17 26.59 5.41
CA GLN A 119 4.95 27.40 5.34
C GLN A 119 3.67 26.66 5.71
N SER A 120 3.74 25.37 6.06
CA SER A 120 2.63 24.53 6.52
C SER A 120 2.23 24.84 7.97
N THR A 121 0.92 24.87 8.25
CA THR A 121 0.35 24.81 9.63
C THR A 121 0.39 23.36 10.15
N PRO A 122 0.18 23.10 11.46
CA PRO A 122 0.05 21.75 11.99
C PRO A 122 -1.01 20.91 11.27
N PHE A 123 -2.13 21.50 10.85
CA PHE A 123 -3.15 20.78 10.09
C PHE A 123 -2.63 20.27 8.74
N HIS A 124 -1.89 21.12 8.01
CA HIS A 124 -1.22 20.73 6.76
C HIS A 124 -0.15 19.65 6.98
N THR A 125 0.63 19.76 8.06
CA THR A 125 1.63 18.74 8.43
C THR A 125 0.97 17.41 8.78
N ALA A 126 -0.13 17.43 9.54
CA ALA A 126 -0.89 16.23 9.88
C ALA A 126 -1.43 15.53 8.61
N ALA A 127 -1.95 16.30 7.65
CA ALA A 127 -2.42 15.79 6.37
C ALA A 127 -1.30 15.16 5.53
N ALA A 128 -0.13 15.81 5.45
CA ALA A 128 1.05 15.27 4.75
C ALA A 128 1.60 13.99 5.41
N CYS A 129 1.55 13.90 6.75
CA CYS A 129 2.03 12.74 7.49
C CYS A 129 0.97 11.63 7.64
N GLY A 130 -0.25 11.82 7.12
CA GLY A 130 -1.34 10.86 7.24
C GLY A 130 -1.87 10.64 8.66
N SER A 131 -1.72 11.63 9.54
CA SER A 131 -2.13 11.59 10.95
C SER A 131 -3.57 12.07 11.11
N VAL A 132 -4.53 11.28 10.62
CA VAL A 132 -5.96 11.60 10.58
C VAL A 132 -6.52 11.86 11.99
N GLU A 133 -6.12 11.08 12.99
CA GLU A 133 -6.59 11.25 14.37
C GLU A 133 -6.12 12.59 14.97
N CYS A 134 -4.92 13.05 14.60
CA CYS A 134 -4.45 14.39 14.96
C CYS A 134 -5.23 15.49 14.22
N MET A 135 -5.64 15.26 12.97
CA MET A 135 -6.50 16.21 12.24
C MET A 135 -7.87 16.33 12.91
N GLU A 136 -8.45 15.21 13.36
CA GLU A 136 -9.68 15.19 14.16
C GLU A 136 -9.53 15.96 15.48
N ALA A 137 -8.39 15.79 16.17
CA ALA A 137 -8.09 16.53 17.39
C ALA A 137 -8.06 18.04 17.16
N ILE A 138 -7.38 18.48 16.09
CA ILE A 138 -7.32 19.89 15.69
C ILE A 138 -8.72 20.42 15.35
N LEU A 139 -9.53 19.68 14.57
CA LEU A 139 -10.89 20.11 14.22
C LEU A 139 -11.79 20.24 15.45
N ARG A 140 -11.68 19.32 16.43
CA ARG A 140 -12.46 19.38 17.68
C ARG A 140 -12.15 20.61 18.54
N HIS A 141 -10.93 21.14 18.45
CA HIS A 141 -10.48 22.33 19.16
C HIS A 141 -10.62 23.63 18.34
N SER A 142 -11.05 23.53 17.09
CA SER A 142 -11.29 24.68 16.23
C SER A 142 -12.72 25.19 16.37
N ASP A 143 -12.90 26.50 16.57
CA ASP A 143 -14.23 27.14 16.57
C ASP A 143 -14.90 27.09 15.19
N THR A 144 -14.11 26.92 14.12
CA THR A 144 -14.59 26.87 12.72
C THR A 144 -13.99 25.67 11.97
N PRO A 145 -14.47 24.43 12.21
CA PRO A 145 -13.92 23.23 11.60
C PRO A 145 -13.97 23.23 10.06
N GLU A 146 -15.09 23.68 9.48
CA GLU A 146 -15.28 23.73 8.01
C GLU A 146 -14.29 24.68 7.32
N VAL A 147 -13.98 25.80 7.98
CA VAL A 147 -12.97 26.76 7.50
C VAL A 147 -11.57 26.18 7.68
N LYS A 148 -11.31 25.48 8.79
CA LYS A 148 -9.99 24.89 9.09
C LYS A 148 -9.60 23.80 8.09
N VAL A 149 -10.53 22.95 7.64
CA VAL A 149 -10.27 21.94 6.59
C VAL A 149 -9.78 22.59 5.28
N ASN A 150 -10.26 23.80 5.01
CA ASN A 150 -9.95 24.59 3.82
C ASN A 150 -8.91 25.70 4.07
N GLU A 151 -8.23 25.67 5.22
CA GLU A 151 -7.14 26.60 5.51
C GLU A 151 -6.06 26.46 4.45
N LEU A 152 -5.45 27.60 4.09
CA LEU A 152 -4.37 27.65 3.12
C LEU A 152 -3.08 28.03 3.81
N ASP A 153 -2.00 27.36 3.42
CA ASP A 153 -0.65 27.73 3.80
C ASP A 153 -0.19 29.02 3.06
N ARG A 154 1.03 29.53 3.31
CA ARG A 154 1.49 30.77 2.61
C ARG A 154 1.69 30.60 1.11
N GLN A 155 1.80 29.37 0.61
CA GLN A 155 1.78 29.07 -0.82
C GLN A 155 0.36 28.89 -1.35
N ARG A 156 -0.67 29.32 -0.59
CA ARG A 156 -2.08 29.12 -0.90
C ARG A 156 -2.43 27.63 -1.08
N SER A 157 -1.61 26.72 -0.58
CA SER A 157 -1.79 25.28 -0.71
C SER A 157 -2.68 24.79 0.42
N SER A 158 -3.72 24.02 0.10
CA SER A 158 -4.59 23.37 1.09
C SER A 158 -4.01 22.04 1.57
N ALA A 159 -4.58 21.48 2.63
CA ALA A 159 -4.26 20.11 3.08
C ALA A 159 -4.40 19.08 1.94
N LEU A 160 -5.41 19.23 1.08
CA LEU A 160 -5.66 18.32 -0.05
C LEU A 160 -4.53 18.36 -1.09
N HIS A 161 -3.85 19.49 -1.27
CA HIS A 161 -2.66 19.57 -2.13
C HIS A 161 -1.51 18.72 -1.58
N LYS A 162 -1.30 18.71 -0.26
CA LYS A 162 -0.24 17.90 0.36
C LYS A 162 -0.52 16.41 0.15
N CYS A 163 -1.76 15.97 0.36
CA CYS A 163 -2.15 14.59 0.11
C CYS A 163 -2.06 14.21 -1.36
N ALA A 164 -2.42 15.12 -2.28
CA ALA A 164 -2.29 14.92 -3.71
C ALA A 164 -0.82 14.78 -4.16
N PHE A 165 0.09 15.50 -3.52
CA PHE A 165 1.53 15.38 -3.76
C PHE A 165 2.06 13.99 -3.37
N ASP A 166 1.72 13.51 -2.18
CA ASP A 166 2.17 12.21 -1.66
C ASP A 166 1.38 11.00 -2.22
N GLY A 167 0.18 11.23 -2.77
CA GLY A 167 -0.69 10.19 -3.30
C GLY A 167 -1.56 9.49 -2.26
N ASP A 168 -1.69 10.03 -1.05
CA ASP A 168 -2.48 9.41 0.03
C ASP A 168 -3.99 9.61 -0.19
N VAL A 169 -4.63 8.58 -0.77
CA VAL A 169 -6.07 8.55 -1.02
C VAL A 169 -6.89 8.45 0.27
N ARG A 170 -6.35 7.86 1.35
CA ARG A 170 -7.08 7.69 2.62
C ARG A 170 -7.31 9.06 3.26
N VAL A 171 -6.27 9.89 3.34
CA VAL A 171 -6.39 11.25 3.88
C VAL A 171 -7.18 12.15 2.93
N SER A 172 -6.96 12.01 1.61
CA SER A 172 -7.74 12.76 0.61
C SER A 172 -9.24 12.46 0.73
N ARG A 173 -9.60 11.19 0.97
CA ARG A 173 -10.99 10.79 1.24
C ARG A 173 -11.54 11.46 2.48
N TRP A 174 -10.82 11.37 3.59
CA TRP A 174 -11.24 11.99 4.84
C TRP A 174 -11.44 13.50 4.67
N LEU A 175 -10.51 14.20 4.00
CA LEU A 175 -10.61 15.64 3.73
C LEU A 175 -11.86 15.99 2.91
N VAL A 176 -12.13 15.26 1.82
CA VAL A 176 -13.31 15.48 0.97
C VAL A 176 -14.61 15.20 1.73
N GLU A 177 -14.65 14.15 2.55
CA GLU A 177 -15.79 13.83 3.43
C GLU A 177 -16.06 14.93 4.47
N HIS A 178 -15.04 15.71 4.84
CA HIS A 178 -15.13 16.85 5.76
C HIS A 178 -15.24 18.21 5.04
N GLY A 179 -15.58 18.22 3.76
CA GLY A 179 -15.89 19.45 3.01
C GLY A 179 -14.68 20.18 2.45
N ALA A 180 -13.55 19.50 2.22
CA ALA A 180 -12.41 20.08 1.50
C ALA A 180 -12.79 20.46 0.07
N ASN A 181 -12.41 21.67 -0.34
CA ASN A 181 -12.57 22.15 -1.71
C ASN A 181 -11.60 21.42 -2.65
N ILE A 182 -12.16 20.72 -3.64
CA ILE A 182 -11.43 19.85 -4.56
C ILE A 182 -10.63 20.66 -5.59
N ASP A 183 -11.15 21.80 -6.05
CA ASP A 183 -10.56 22.62 -7.11
C ASP A 183 -9.92 23.91 -6.57
N VAL A 184 -9.45 23.89 -5.33
CA VAL A 184 -8.71 25.01 -4.76
C VAL A 184 -7.37 25.20 -5.48
N ALA A 185 -7.04 26.44 -5.84
CA ALA A 185 -5.81 26.77 -6.54
C ALA A 185 -4.72 27.31 -5.60
N ASP A 186 -3.52 26.76 -5.73
CA ASP A 186 -2.33 27.20 -4.99
C ASP A 186 -1.69 28.50 -5.57
N SER A 187 -0.52 28.87 -5.08
CA SER A 187 0.21 30.07 -5.52
C SER A 187 0.72 30.01 -6.96
N THR A 188 0.65 28.85 -7.61
CA THR A 188 0.94 28.63 -9.04
C THR A 188 -0.32 28.39 -9.87
N ASP A 189 -1.49 28.60 -9.27
CA ASP A 189 -2.80 28.29 -9.83
C ASP A 189 -2.98 26.79 -10.15
N ALA A 190 -2.19 25.92 -9.50
CA ALA A 190 -2.34 24.48 -9.60
C ALA A 190 -3.39 23.98 -8.60
N THR A 191 -4.28 23.09 -9.05
CA THR A 191 -5.25 22.38 -8.21
C THR A 191 -4.64 21.10 -7.61
N PRO A 192 -5.26 20.49 -6.58
CA PRO A 192 -4.86 19.18 -6.09
C PRO A 192 -4.76 18.13 -7.21
N LEU A 193 -5.69 18.15 -8.18
CA LEU A 193 -5.64 17.25 -9.33
C LEU A 193 -4.38 17.49 -10.19
N LEU A 194 -4.06 18.75 -10.49
CA LEU A 194 -2.83 19.08 -11.23
C LEU A 194 -1.57 18.61 -10.50
N ILE A 195 -1.51 18.77 -9.17
CA ILE A 195 -0.39 18.28 -8.36
C ILE A 195 -0.29 16.76 -8.40
N ALA A 196 -1.40 16.04 -8.24
CA ALA A 196 -1.43 14.57 -8.34
C ALA A 196 -0.93 14.08 -9.70
N VAL A 197 -1.35 14.74 -10.79
CA VAL A 197 -0.89 14.43 -12.16
C VAL A 197 0.61 14.71 -12.31
N ARG A 198 1.11 15.86 -11.82
CA ARG A 198 2.53 16.23 -11.88
C ARG A 198 3.43 15.22 -11.16
N MET A 199 2.94 14.64 -10.06
CA MET A 199 3.63 13.63 -9.26
C MET A 199 3.36 12.20 -9.73
N SER A 200 2.59 12.00 -10.80
CA SER A 200 2.20 10.68 -11.34
C SER A 200 1.42 9.80 -10.34
N GLN A 201 0.65 10.40 -9.43
CA GLN A 201 -0.13 9.71 -8.39
C GLN A 201 -1.46 9.20 -8.95
N THR A 202 -1.45 8.02 -9.57
CA THR A 202 -2.58 7.51 -10.36
C THR A 202 -3.85 7.32 -9.52
N GLU A 203 -3.71 6.77 -8.32
CA GLU A 203 -4.82 6.49 -7.40
C GLU A 203 -5.46 7.78 -6.87
N ALA A 204 -4.63 8.79 -6.58
CA ALA A 204 -5.11 10.11 -6.16
C ALA A 204 -5.84 10.83 -7.31
N VAL A 205 -5.33 10.73 -8.54
CA VAL A 205 -6.02 11.27 -9.74
C VAL A 205 -7.39 10.61 -9.91
N GLU A 206 -7.45 9.27 -9.86
CA GLU A 206 -8.72 8.56 -9.99
C GLU A 206 -9.73 8.97 -8.90
N PHE A 207 -9.25 9.10 -7.66
CA PHE A 207 -10.08 9.56 -6.55
C PHE A 207 -10.61 10.98 -6.76
N LEU A 208 -9.75 11.93 -7.13
CA LEU A 208 -10.14 13.34 -7.32
C LEU A 208 -11.13 13.49 -8.49
N LEU A 209 -10.88 12.81 -9.62
CA LEU A 209 -11.79 12.82 -10.77
C LEU A 209 -13.17 12.24 -10.42
N LYS A 210 -13.21 11.14 -9.65
CA LYS A 210 -14.47 10.55 -9.18
C LYS A 210 -15.28 11.47 -8.28
N ASN A 211 -14.63 12.39 -7.58
CA ASN A 211 -15.28 13.38 -6.72
C ASN A 211 -15.53 14.72 -7.44
N GLY A 212 -15.37 14.78 -8.76
CA GLY A 212 -15.77 15.93 -9.57
C GLY A 212 -14.70 17.02 -9.75
N ALA A 213 -13.42 16.70 -9.53
CA ALA A 213 -12.33 17.63 -9.82
C ALA A 213 -12.33 18.07 -11.30
N ASP A 214 -12.11 19.36 -11.55
CA ASP A 214 -12.04 19.90 -12.91
C ASP A 214 -10.71 19.53 -13.58
N CYS A 215 -10.78 18.56 -14.49
CA CYS A 215 -9.63 18.11 -15.28
C CYS A 215 -9.17 19.10 -16.37
N ASN A 216 -9.94 20.16 -16.63
CA ASN A 216 -9.64 21.20 -17.63
C ASN A 216 -8.97 22.43 -17.02
N TRP A 217 -8.78 22.47 -15.70
CA TRP A 217 -8.07 23.57 -15.04
C TRP A 217 -6.65 23.72 -15.61
N GLN A 218 -6.22 24.96 -15.78
CA GLN A 218 -4.90 25.32 -16.28
C GLN A 218 -4.13 26.07 -15.18
N ASP A 219 -2.86 25.70 -14.99
CA ASP A 219 -1.98 26.43 -14.08
C ASP A 219 -1.65 27.84 -14.61
N ARG A 220 -0.80 28.57 -13.88
CA ARG A 220 -0.37 29.92 -14.28
C ARG A 220 0.27 29.98 -15.67
N GLN A 221 0.88 28.89 -16.15
CA GLN A 221 1.50 28.81 -17.47
C GLN A 221 0.52 28.30 -18.55
N GLY A 222 -0.76 28.14 -18.22
CA GLY A 222 -1.76 27.60 -19.12
C GLY A 222 -1.67 26.06 -19.28
N ASN A 223 -0.86 25.36 -18.49
CA ASN A 223 -0.75 23.91 -18.61
C ASN A 223 -1.91 23.22 -17.91
N SER A 224 -2.67 22.42 -18.66
CA SER A 224 -3.68 21.51 -18.11
C SER A 224 -3.09 20.17 -17.68
N CYS A 225 -3.89 19.32 -17.04
CA CYS A 225 -3.48 17.96 -16.65
C CYS A 225 -2.92 17.15 -17.83
N LEU A 226 -3.51 17.29 -19.04
CA LEU A 226 -3.02 16.59 -20.23
C LEU A 226 -1.63 17.08 -20.69
N HIS A 227 -1.29 18.35 -20.48
CA HIS A 227 0.06 18.86 -20.76
C HIS A 227 1.09 18.20 -19.84
N PHE A 228 0.78 18.06 -18.54
CA PHE A 228 1.68 17.37 -17.61
C PHE A 228 1.82 15.87 -17.89
N CYS A 229 0.74 15.18 -18.26
CA CYS A 229 0.83 13.79 -18.73
C CYS A 229 1.73 13.65 -19.97
N ALA A 230 1.69 14.63 -20.87
CA ALA A 230 2.50 14.64 -22.08
C ALA A 230 4.01 14.74 -21.78
N VAL A 231 4.43 15.51 -20.77
CA VAL A 231 5.86 15.63 -20.37
C VAL A 231 6.44 14.28 -19.92
N ARG A 232 5.68 13.52 -19.11
CA ARG A 232 6.14 12.26 -18.51
C ARG A 232 5.78 11.02 -19.32
N CYS A 233 4.89 11.16 -20.29
CA CYS A 233 4.28 10.09 -21.08
C CYS A 233 3.44 9.13 -20.23
N ASP A 234 2.67 9.65 -19.26
CA ASP A 234 1.85 8.87 -18.35
C ASP A 234 0.50 8.48 -18.99
N VAL A 235 0.53 7.49 -19.89
CA VAL A 235 -0.62 7.07 -20.71
C VAL A 235 -1.82 6.63 -19.86
N LYS A 236 -1.57 6.00 -18.71
CA LYS A 236 -2.62 5.57 -17.78
C LYS A 236 -3.43 6.75 -17.25
N ILE A 237 -2.75 7.79 -16.76
CA ILE A 237 -3.38 9.00 -16.22
C ILE A 237 -4.07 9.78 -17.35
N ALA A 238 -3.44 9.89 -18.52
CA ALA A 238 -4.06 10.53 -19.68
C ALA A 238 -5.38 9.85 -20.08
N ARG A 239 -5.46 8.51 -20.04
CA ARG A 239 -6.72 7.78 -20.27
C ARG A 239 -7.78 8.11 -19.22
N LEU A 240 -7.42 8.16 -17.94
CA LEU A 240 -8.36 8.52 -16.87
C LEU A 240 -8.91 9.94 -17.08
N LEU A 241 -8.05 10.90 -17.40
CA LEU A 241 -8.43 12.29 -17.67
C LEU A 241 -9.36 12.39 -18.89
N LEU A 242 -9.02 11.74 -19.99
CA LEU A 242 -9.85 11.74 -21.21
C LEU A 242 -11.20 11.07 -20.98
N ALA A 243 -11.24 9.97 -20.21
CA ALA A 243 -12.48 9.33 -19.80
C ALA A 243 -13.34 10.24 -18.90
N ALA A 244 -12.71 11.10 -18.10
CA ALA A 244 -13.37 12.11 -17.28
C ALA A 244 -13.76 13.39 -18.06
N GLY A 245 -13.50 13.46 -19.37
CA GLY A 245 -13.89 14.59 -20.22
C GLY A 245 -12.84 15.69 -20.36
N ALA A 246 -11.56 15.40 -20.10
CA ALA A 246 -10.48 16.36 -20.33
C ALA A 246 -10.41 16.77 -21.80
N ASN A 247 -10.32 18.07 -22.05
CA ASN A 247 -10.27 18.68 -23.37
C ASN A 247 -8.82 18.66 -23.91
N PRO A 248 -8.52 17.85 -24.95
CA PRO A 248 -7.18 17.74 -25.51
C PRO A 248 -6.78 18.93 -26.39
N ARG A 249 -7.69 19.91 -26.59
CA ARG A 249 -7.46 21.10 -27.41
C ARG A 249 -7.07 22.34 -26.61
N LEU A 250 -7.02 22.23 -25.28
CA LEU A 250 -6.51 23.32 -24.45
C LEU A 250 -5.06 23.61 -24.84
N LEU A 251 -4.73 24.89 -24.88
CA LEU A 251 -3.41 25.39 -25.24
C LEU A 251 -2.82 26.11 -24.02
N ASN A 252 -1.53 25.94 -23.81
CA ASN A 252 -0.81 26.70 -22.79
C ASN A 252 -0.45 28.12 -23.26
N GLU A 253 0.26 28.90 -22.44
CA GLU A 253 0.68 30.27 -22.79
C GLU A 253 1.55 30.35 -24.06
N GLU A 254 2.29 29.28 -24.38
CA GLU A 254 3.10 29.17 -25.61
C GLU A 254 2.29 28.69 -26.83
N TYR A 255 0.96 28.56 -26.68
CA TYR A 255 0.05 27.96 -27.66
C TYR A 255 0.42 26.50 -28.01
N ASP A 256 1.19 25.84 -27.15
CA ASP A 256 1.46 24.41 -27.27
C ASP A 256 0.22 23.64 -26.83
N SER A 257 -0.18 22.66 -27.64
CA SER A 257 -1.13 21.63 -27.25
C SER A 257 -0.41 20.48 -26.52
N PRO A 258 -1.13 19.57 -25.83
CA PRO A 258 -0.50 18.38 -25.25
C PRO A 258 0.35 17.59 -26.27
N LEU A 259 -0.06 17.59 -27.53
CA LEU A 259 0.66 16.92 -28.62
C LEU A 259 2.00 17.61 -28.96
N HIS A 260 2.11 18.94 -28.82
CA HIS A 260 3.39 19.65 -28.91
C HIS A 260 4.34 19.19 -27.81
N ILE A 261 3.85 19.12 -26.57
CA ILE A 261 4.65 18.71 -25.42
C ILE A 261 5.18 17.28 -25.58
N VAL A 262 4.34 16.34 -26.03
CA VAL A 262 4.76 14.95 -26.34
C VAL A 262 5.85 14.91 -27.42
N ALA A 263 5.73 15.76 -28.46
CA ALA A 263 6.70 15.80 -29.54
C ALA A 263 8.04 16.41 -29.10
N GLN A 264 8.00 17.46 -28.26
CA GLN A 264 9.20 18.10 -27.69
C GLN A 264 9.94 17.19 -26.71
N HIS A 265 9.22 16.45 -25.88
CA HIS A 265 9.78 15.55 -24.87
C HIS A 265 9.96 14.10 -25.38
N SER A 266 10.20 13.96 -26.69
CA SER A 266 10.30 12.68 -27.38
C SER A 266 11.20 11.69 -26.66
N ARG A 267 10.62 10.55 -26.26
CA ARG A 267 11.35 9.38 -25.77
C ARG A 267 11.42 8.38 -26.92
N LEU A 268 12.47 8.53 -27.72
CA LEU A 268 12.64 7.96 -29.07
C LEU A 268 12.43 6.43 -29.20
N ASP A 269 12.43 5.68 -28.10
CA ASP A 269 12.37 4.20 -28.10
C ASP A 269 11.25 3.59 -27.23
N SER A 270 10.22 4.36 -26.83
CA SER A 270 9.16 3.83 -25.96
C SER A 270 7.84 3.61 -26.70
N GLY A 271 7.31 2.39 -26.69
CA GLY A 271 5.96 2.08 -27.17
C GLY A 271 4.87 2.91 -26.46
N ALA A 272 5.13 3.39 -25.24
CA ALA A 272 4.24 4.29 -24.52
C ALA A 272 4.12 5.68 -25.17
N TRP A 273 5.18 6.16 -25.84
CA TRP A 273 5.16 7.44 -26.55
C TRP A 273 4.25 7.37 -27.78
N GLU A 274 4.39 6.32 -28.59
CA GLU A 274 3.48 6.10 -29.73
C GLU A 274 2.03 5.97 -29.28
N GLU A 275 1.83 5.27 -28.16
CA GLU A 275 0.51 5.11 -27.55
C GLU A 275 -0.06 6.44 -27.06
N MET A 276 0.75 7.30 -26.44
CA MET A 276 0.33 8.64 -26.01
C MET A 276 -0.05 9.53 -27.20
N VAL A 277 0.78 9.57 -28.25
CA VAL A 277 0.49 10.32 -29.48
C VAL A 277 -0.82 9.82 -30.08
N GLY A 278 -0.98 8.51 -30.21
CA GLY A 278 -2.20 7.92 -30.73
C GLY A 278 -3.42 8.25 -29.88
N LEU A 279 -3.30 8.15 -28.55
CA LEU A 279 -4.37 8.49 -27.62
C LEU A 279 -4.84 9.94 -27.77
N LEU A 280 -3.91 10.90 -27.81
CA LEU A 280 -4.24 12.33 -27.95
C LEU A 280 -4.88 12.65 -29.31
N LEU A 281 -4.42 12.02 -30.39
CA LEU A 281 -5.01 12.20 -31.72
C LEU A 281 -6.43 11.61 -31.80
N MET A 282 -6.62 10.42 -31.23
CA MET A 282 -7.94 9.79 -31.17
C MET A 282 -8.90 10.58 -30.29
N ALA A 283 -8.39 11.24 -29.24
CA ALA A 283 -9.17 12.17 -28.41
C ALA A 283 -9.54 13.47 -29.14
N GLY A 284 -8.97 13.75 -30.33
CA GLY A 284 -9.31 14.91 -31.15
C GLY A 284 -8.39 16.12 -30.97
N CYS A 285 -7.16 15.91 -30.48
CA CYS A 285 -6.10 16.92 -30.55
C CYS A 285 -5.74 17.21 -32.01
N ASP A 286 -5.55 18.49 -32.36
CA ASP A 286 -5.22 18.89 -33.73
C ASP A 286 -3.71 18.74 -34.00
N PRO A 287 -3.28 17.85 -34.92
CA PRO A 287 -1.87 17.72 -35.30
C PRO A 287 -1.34 18.89 -36.13
N LEU A 288 -2.21 19.77 -36.63
CA LEU A 288 -1.85 20.92 -37.44
C LEU A 288 -1.80 22.22 -36.65
N GLN A 289 -2.21 22.20 -35.37
CA GLN A 289 -2.08 23.33 -34.46
C GLN A 289 -0.64 23.84 -34.48
N VAL A 290 -0.47 25.16 -34.54
CA VAL A 290 0.83 25.82 -34.45
C VAL A 290 0.95 26.56 -33.14
N ASN A 291 2.15 26.54 -32.57
CA ASN A 291 2.47 27.31 -31.38
C ASN A 291 2.95 28.73 -31.71
N VAL A 292 3.39 29.49 -30.70
CA VAL A 292 3.93 30.86 -30.88
C VAL A 292 5.13 30.90 -31.83
N SER A 293 5.91 29.81 -31.91
CA SER A 293 7.04 29.70 -32.84
C SER A 293 6.64 29.28 -34.27
N ASN A 294 5.33 29.20 -34.57
CA ASN A 294 4.77 28.73 -35.82
C ASN A 294 5.23 27.30 -36.21
N LYS A 295 5.48 26.46 -35.20
CA LYS A 295 5.85 25.05 -35.38
C LYS A 295 4.66 24.16 -35.07
N LYS A 296 4.48 23.09 -35.84
CA LYS A 296 3.50 22.04 -35.56
C LYS A 296 4.14 20.96 -34.68
N PRO A 297 3.37 20.10 -33.99
CA PRO A 297 3.91 18.98 -33.22
C PRO A 297 4.89 18.12 -34.03
N SER A 298 4.53 17.80 -35.29
CA SER A 298 5.36 16.96 -36.16
C SER A 298 6.71 17.59 -36.57
N ASP A 299 6.93 18.89 -36.33
CA ASP A 299 8.20 19.57 -36.65
C ASP A 299 9.28 19.35 -35.58
N TYR A 300 8.89 18.88 -34.40
CA TYR A 300 9.81 18.52 -33.32
C TYR A 300 10.36 17.09 -33.46
N VAL A 301 9.80 16.26 -34.35
CA VAL A 301 10.22 14.87 -34.56
C VAL A 301 10.97 14.66 -35.88
N SER A 302 11.73 13.55 -35.94
CA SER A 302 12.46 13.17 -37.14
C SER A 302 11.53 12.85 -38.32
N ARG A 303 12.04 12.95 -39.56
CA ARG A 303 11.26 12.71 -40.80
C ARG A 303 10.53 11.37 -40.81
N GLY A 304 11.13 10.30 -40.26
CA GLY A 304 10.53 8.97 -40.22
C GLY A 304 9.32 8.86 -39.28
N MET A 305 9.26 9.70 -38.24
CA MET A 305 8.23 9.64 -37.20
C MET A 305 7.04 10.56 -37.46
N LYS A 306 7.12 11.46 -38.44
CA LYS A 306 6.04 12.40 -38.77
C LYS A 306 4.71 11.71 -39.09
N ARG A 307 4.75 10.48 -39.60
CA ARG A 307 3.54 9.69 -39.91
C ARG A 307 2.69 9.35 -38.69
N ILE A 308 3.28 9.24 -37.51
CA ILE A 308 2.57 8.93 -36.26
C ILE A 308 1.68 10.11 -35.82
N PHE A 309 1.93 11.31 -36.33
CA PHE A 309 1.09 12.50 -36.09
C PHE A 309 -0.10 12.63 -37.06
N ILE A 310 -0.31 11.64 -37.92
CA ILE A 310 -1.43 11.61 -38.88
C ILE A 310 -2.50 10.67 -38.33
N LYS A 311 -3.71 11.20 -38.11
CA LYS A 311 -4.81 10.47 -37.49
C LYS A 311 -5.17 9.19 -38.26
N GLU A 312 -5.27 9.24 -39.59
CA GLU A 312 -5.62 8.05 -40.38
C GLU A 312 -4.56 6.95 -40.30
N ASP A 313 -3.28 7.31 -40.21
CA ASP A 313 -2.20 6.33 -40.07
C ASP A 313 -2.22 5.68 -38.68
N VAL A 314 -2.53 6.46 -37.62
CA VAL A 314 -2.73 5.92 -36.27
C VAL A 314 -3.91 4.96 -36.21
N GLU A 315 -5.06 5.32 -36.78
CA GLU A 315 -6.25 4.46 -36.82
C GLU A 315 -5.94 3.12 -37.52
N ARG A 316 -5.21 3.15 -38.65
CA ARG A 316 -4.77 1.93 -39.33
C ARG A 316 -3.83 1.08 -38.47
N LEU A 317 -2.88 1.71 -37.77
CA LEU A 317 -1.97 1.00 -36.86
C LEU A 317 -2.73 0.34 -35.71
N LEU A 318 -3.70 1.04 -35.10
CA LEU A 318 -4.53 0.50 -34.04
C LEU A 318 -5.39 -0.67 -34.53
N HIS A 319 -6.03 -0.54 -35.69
CA HIS A 319 -6.81 -1.61 -36.30
C HIS A 319 -5.95 -2.85 -36.58
N ARG A 320 -4.73 -2.66 -37.10
CA ARG A 320 -3.80 -3.77 -37.33
C ARG A 320 -3.35 -4.44 -36.04
N LYS A 321 -3.06 -3.65 -34.99
CA LYS A 321 -2.72 -4.20 -33.66
C LYS A 321 -3.89 -5.00 -33.08
N ALA A 322 -5.13 -4.52 -33.22
CA ALA A 322 -6.32 -5.22 -32.76
C ALA A 322 -6.54 -6.55 -33.50
N GLN A 323 -6.37 -6.58 -34.82
CA GLN A 323 -6.45 -7.83 -35.60
C GLN A 323 -5.40 -8.85 -35.18
N LEU A 324 -4.14 -8.44 -35.00
CA LEU A 324 -3.07 -9.33 -34.53
C LEU A 324 -3.36 -9.88 -33.13
N GLN A 325 -3.95 -9.06 -32.26
CA GLN A 325 -4.37 -9.50 -30.92
C GLN A 325 -5.49 -10.54 -31.01
N GLU A 326 -6.51 -10.30 -31.83
CA GLU A 326 -7.61 -11.24 -32.06
C GLU A 326 -7.12 -12.57 -32.65
N GLU A 327 -6.19 -12.52 -33.60
CA GLU A 327 -5.53 -13.71 -34.16
C GLU A 327 -4.77 -14.49 -33.07
N SER A 328 -4.00 -13.79 -32.22
CA SER A 328 -3.27 -14.40 -31.11
C SER A 328 -4.19 -15.00 -30.05
N ASP A 329 -5.26 -14.30 -29.66
CA ASP A 329 -6.25 -14.78 -28.70
C ASP A 329 -7.00 -16.01 -29.26
N ALA A 330 -7.31 -16.03 -30.56
CA ALA A 330 -7.90 -17.18 -31.22
C ALA A 330 -6.96 -18.38 -31.26
N GLU A 331 -5.66 -18.19 -31.49
CA GLU A 331 -4.65 -19.25 -31.41
C GLU A 331 -4.54 -19.82 -29.99
N LEU A 332 -4.50 -18.94 -28.99
CA LEU A 332 -4.48 -19.34 -27.58
C LEU A 332 -5.75 -20.15 -27.23
N ALA A 333 -6.93 -19.70 -27.66
CA ALA A 333 -8.19 -20.42 -27.44
C ALA A 333 -8.17 -21.82 -28.07
N ARG A 334 -7.67 -21.96 -29.30
CA ARG A 334 -7.50 -23.28 -29.96
C ARG A 334 -6.55 -24.18 -29.18
N ALA A 335 -5.44 -23.64 -28.67
CA ALA A 335 -4.49 -24.41 -27.86
C ALA A 335 -5.11 -24.88 -26.53
N TRP A 336 -5.91 -24.02 -25.88
CA TRP A 336 -6.67 -24.37 -24.68
C TRP A 336 -7.68 -25.48 -24.95
N GLU A 337 -8.41 -25.41 -26.06
CA GLU A 337 -9.36 -26.44 -26.46
C GLU A 337 -8.66 -27.80 -26.70
N GLN A 338 -7.52 -27.81 -27.40
CA GLN A 338 -6.73 -29.01 -27.62
C GLN A 338 -6.24 -29.63 -26.29
N CYS A 339 -5.76 -28.81 -25.36
CA CYS A 339 -5.37 -29.25 -24.02
C CYS A 339 -6.56 -29.85 -23.25
N ALA A 340 -7.75 -29.25 -23.35
CA ALA A 340 -8.96 -29.76 -22.72
C ALA A 340 -9.38 -31.12 -23.32
N GLN A 341 -9.37 -31.24 -24.64
CA GLN A 341 -9.65 -32.50 -25.34
C GLN A 341 -8.65 -33.60 -24.93
N TRP A 342 -7.36 -33.28 -24.89
CA TRP A 342 -6.33 -34.21 -24.46
C TRP A 342 -6.52 -34.65 -23.00
N LYS A 343 -6.83 -33.72 -22.10
CA LYS A 343 -7.13 -34.02 -20.69
C LYS A 343 -8.30 -34.99 -20.56
N THR A 344 -9.40 -34.75 -21.27
CA THR A 344 -10.58 -35.63 -21.27
C THR A 344 -10.20 -37.04 -21.74
N LYS A 345 -9.46 -37.15 -22.84
CA LYS A 345 -8.99 -38.43 -23.37
C LYS A 345 -8.08 -39.19 -22.40
N VAL A 346 -7.18 -38.48 -21.71
CA VAL A 346 -6.33 -39.09 -20.68
C VAL A 346 -7.15 -39.60 -19.51
N LEU A 347 -8.14 -38.83 -19.03
CA LEU A 347 -9.03 -39.23 -17.95
C LEU A 347 -9.92 -40.43 -18.32
N GLU A 348 -10.40 -40.49 -19.56
CA GLU A 348 -11.11 -41.65 -20.09
C GLU A 348 -10.21 -42.89 -20.11
N ASN A 349 -8.98 -42.78 -20.63
CA ASN A 349 -8.02 -43.88 -20.64
C ASN A 349 -7.68 -44.38 -19.23
N ILE A 350 -7.49 -43.47 -18.27
CA ILE A 350 -7.26 -43.82 -16.86
C ILE A 350 -8.49 -44.54 -16.28
N SER A 351 -9.70 -44.06 -16.57
CA SER A 351 -10.94 -44.68 -16.10
C SER A 351 -11.11 -46.10 -16.64
N VAL A 352 -10.87 -46.31 -17.94
CA VAL A 352 -10.88 -47.63 -18.58
C VAL A 352 -9.84 -48.56 -17.94
N ARG A 353 -8.62 -48.06 -17.71
CA ARG A 353 -7.56 -48.83 -17.06
C ARG A 353 -7.92 -49.25 -15.64
N ARG A 354 -8.50 -48.35 -14.85
CA ARG A 354 -8.99 -48.65 -13.49
C ARG A 354 -10.07 -49.73 -13.47
N LEU A 355 -10.99 -49.69 -14.44
CA LEU A 355 -12.03 -50.73 -14.58
C LEU A 355 -11.42 -52.09 -14.91
N TRP A 356 -10.40 -52.12 -15.78
CA TRP A 356 -9.67 -53.34 -16.11
C TRP A 356 -8.90 -53.90 -14.91
N GLU A 357 -8.15 -53.05 -14.20
CA GLU A 357 -7.43 -53.42 -12.97
C GLU A 357 -8.39 -53.98 -11.90
N ALA A 358 -9.54 -53.34 -11.69
CA ALA A 358 -10.56 -53.83 -10.75
C ALA A 358 -11.21 -55.16 -11.17
N ALA A 359 -11.34 -55.42 -12.48
CA ALA A 359 -11.84 -56.69 -12.99
C ALA A 359 -10.81 -57.81 -12.78
N GLU A 360 -9.53 -57.52 -12.97
CA GLU A 360 -8.43 -58.44 -12.76
C GLU A 360 -8.23 -58.78 -11.28
N ASP A 361 -8.34 -57.80 -10.38
CA ASP A 361 -8.33 -58.02 -8.93
C ASP A 361 -9.46 -58.95 -8.49
N LYS A 362 -10.67 -58.76 -9.04
CA LYS A 362 -11.81 -59.66 -8.78
C LYS A 362 -11.55 -61.07 -9.29
N ARG A 363 -10.91 -61.21 -10.45
CA ARG A 363 -10.52 -62.51 -11.02
C ARG A 363 -9.53 -63.23 -10.10
N LEU A 364 -8.47 -62.52 -9.68
CA LEU A 364 -7.44 -63.05 -8.79
C LEU A 364 -8.00 -63.40 -7.40
N ALA A 365 -8.94 -62.61 -6.88
CA ALA A 365 -9.62 -62.89 -5.62
C ALA A 365 -10.43 -64.20 -5.67
N ARG A 366 -11.18 -64.43 -6.76
CA ARG A 366 -11.91 -65.69 -6.97
C ARG A 366 -10.95 -66.88 -7.04
N GLU A 367 -9.85 -66.74 -7.78
CA GLU A 367 -8.83 -67.79 -7.90
C GLU A 367 -8.19 -68.10 -6.53
N LYS A 368 -7.92 -67.07 -5.72
CA LYS A 368 -7.40 -67.24 -4.35
C LYS A 368 -8.41 -67.94 -3.44
N GLU A 369 -9.69 -67.57 -3.48
CA GLU A 369 -10.75 -68.25 -2.72
C GLU A 369 -10.87 -69.73 -3.12
N GLU A 370 -10.84 -70.04 -4.41
CA GLU A 370 -10.86 -71.43 -4.90
C GLU A 370 -9.66 -72.22 -4.39
N ARG A 371 -8.44 -71.65 -4.44
CA ARG A 371 -7.25 -72.28 -3.87
C ARG A 371 -7.39 -72.55 -2.37
N ILE A 372 -7.96 -71.61 -1.61
CA ILE A 372 -8.22 -71.79 -0.17
C ILE A 372 -9.26 -72.90 0.06
N ARG A 373 -10.34 -72.92 -0.72
CA ARG A 373 -11.36 -73.99 -0.67
C ARG A 373 -10.72 -75.36 -0.92
N CYS A 374 -9.99 -75.52 -2.02
CA CYS A 374 -9.30 -76.78 -2.34
C CYS A 374 -8.29 -77.17 -1.25
N ALA A 375 -7.56 -76.22 -0.66
CA ALA A 375 -6.61 -76.50 0.43
C ALA A 375 -7.33 -76.95 1.71
N ASN A 376 -8.48 -76.35 2.04
CA ASN A 376 -9.30 -76.76 3.18
C ASN A 376 -9.91 -78.15 2.96
N ASP A 377 -10.41 -78.46 1.77
CA ASP A 377 -10.94 -79.79 1.43
C ASP A 377 -9.83 -80.86 1.54
N ALA A 378 -8.64 -80.56 1.03
CA ALA A 378 -7.47 -81.43 1.18
C ALA A 378 -7.07 -81.62 2.65
N ARG A 379 -7.14 -80.57 3.47
CA ARG A 379 -6.88 -80.66 4.91
C ARG A 379 -7.93 -81.50 5.65
N MET A 380 -9.22 -81.32 5.34
CA MET A 380 -10.30 -82.09 5.94
C MET A 380 -10.17 -83.58 5.64
N THR A 381 -9.90 -83.93 4.37
CA THR A 381 -9.66 -85.32 3.98
C THR A 381 -8.43 -85.92 4.69
N TYR A 382 -7.37 -85.14 4.88
CA TYR A 382 -6.20 -85.56 5.66
C TYR A 382 -6.52 -85.77 7.15
N ASP A 383 -7.25 -84.84 7.78
CA ASP A 383 -7.66 -84.94 9.19
C ASP A 383 -8.60 -86.14 9.43
N GLU A 384 -9.50 -86.44 8.47
CA GLU A 384 -10.33 -87.66 8.49
C GLU A 384 -9.48 -88.94 8.42
N MET A 385 -8.46 -88.98 7.55
CA MET A 385 -7.54 -90.10 7.48
C MET A 385 -6.75 -90.28 8.78
N LEU A 386 -6.24 -89.19 9.36
CA LEU A 386 -5.57 -89.21 10.66
C LEU A 386 -6.48 -89.71 11.77
N ALA A 387 -7.74 -89.29 11.81
CA ALA A 387 -8.72 -89.78 12.78
C ALA A 387 -8.96 -91.28 12.66
N LYS A 388 -9.06 -91.81 11.43
CA LYS A 388 -9.14 -93.26 11.17
C LYS A 388 -7.88 -93.98 11.64
N CYS A 389 -6.68 -93.44 11.39
CA CYS A 389 -5.43 -94.00 11.89
C CYS A 389 -5.40 -94.04 13.42
N ARG A 390 -5.75 -92.95 14.10
CA ARG A 390 -5.83 -92.89 15.57
C ARG A 390 -6.83 -93.89 16.15
N PHE A 391 -7.99 -94.05 15.50
CA PHE A 391 -8.99 -95.05 15.89
C PHE A 391 -8.41 -96.47 15.78
N LEU A 392 -7.77 -96.79 14.66
CA LEU A 392 -7.13 -98.09 14.44
C LEU A 392 -6.01 -98.33 15.46
N GLU A 393 -5.17 -97.33 15.76
CA GLU A 393 -4.14 -97.42 16.79
C GLU A 393 -4.73 -97.67 18.18
N ALA A 394 -5.80 -96.95 18.55
CA ALA A 394 -6.50 -97.16 19.82
C ALA A 394 -7.13 -98.56 19.90
N GLU A 395 -7.65 -99.09 18.79
CA GLU A 395 -8.19 -100.45 18.72
C GLU A 395 -7.08 -101.50 18.85
N ILE A 396 -5.93 -101.28 18.20
CA ILE A 396 -4.72 -102.10 18.37
C ILE A 396 -4.28 -102.08 19.83
N GLN A 397 -4.23 -100.92 20.48
CA GLN A 397 -3.88 -100.79 21.89
C GLN A 397 -4.89 -101.49 22.82
N ARG A 398 -6.20 -101.37 22.54
CA ARG A 398 -7.22 -102.14 23.27
C ARG A 398 -7.03 -103.64 23.11
N LYS A 399 -6.78 -104.13 21.89
CA LYS A 399 -6.52 -105.56 21.63
C LYS A 399 -5.25 -106.03 22.34
N LYS A 400 -4.17 -105.25 22.32
CA LYS A 400 -2.95 -105.51 23.11
C LYS A 400 -3.24 -105.57 24.61
N GLY A 401 -3.96 -104.60 25.17
CA GLY A 401 -4.34 -104.60 26.59
C GLY A 401 -5.27 -105.76 26.97
N MET A 402 -6.15 -106.23 26.07
CA MET A 402 -6.93 -107.45 26.29
C MET A 402 -6.04 -108.71 26.28
N LEU A 403 -5.07 -108.78 25.37
CA LEU A 403 -4.09 -109.87 25.33
C LEU A 403 -3.21 -109.89 26.59
N GLU A 404 -2.74 -108.74 27.07
CA GLU A 404 -2.02 -108.64 28.34
C GLU A 404 -2.89 -109.07 29.52
N LYS A 405 -4.16 -108.63 29.60
CA LYS A 405 -5.10 -109.08 30.63
C LYS A 405 -5.41 -110.58 30.55
N ALA A 406 -5.49 -111.14 29.35
CA ALA A 406 -5.67 -112.58 29.13
C ALA A 406 -4.41 -113.34 29.56
N SER A 407 -3.21 -112.81 29.29
CA SER A 407 -1.93 -113.39 29.72
C SER A 407 -1.75 -113.32 31.24
N VAL A 408 -2.18 -112.24 31.89
CA VAL A 408 -2.17 -112.11 33.37
C VAL A 408 -3.22 -113.04 34.02
N LYS A 409 -4.34 -113.33 33.35
CA LYS A 409 -5.33 -114.33 33.80
C LYS A 409 -4.94 -115.78 33.54
N SER A 410 -4.07 -116.05 32.55
CA SER A 410 -3.59 -117.42 32.25
C SER A 410 -2.28 -117.77 32.97
N GLY A 411 -1.72 -116.87 33.77
CA GLY A 411 -0.47 -117.07 34.51
C GLY A 411 -0.63 -117.18 36.03
N ARG A 412 -1.86 -117.23 36.57
CA ARG A 412 -2.14 -117.52 37.98
C ARG A 412 -2.67 -118.92 38.17
#